data_AF-A0A933ZTX2-F1
#
_entry.id   AF-A0A933ZTX2-F1
#
_cell.length_a   1.000
_cell.length_b   1.000
_cell.length_c   1.000
_cell.angle_alpha   90.00
_cell.angle_beta   90.00
_cell.angle_gamma   90.00
#
_symmetry.space_group_name_H-M   'P 1'
#
loop_
_entity.id
_entity.type
_entity.pdbx_description
1 polymer ?
#
loop_
_entity_poly.entity_id
_entity_poly.type
_entity_poly.pdbx_seq_one_letter_code
_entity_poly.pdbx_strand_id
1 'polypeptide(L)'
;EKGVGPDVSREGVQRDILPIVEGSTITTKYGTVKTDHILFIAAGAFHVAKPADLIPELQGRFPIRVELEPLSGDDLVRILTEPKNSLIRQYTALLETEGLKVEFRNDAIAEIAHIAQVVNDRTENIGARRLHTIMERVLDELSFSAADAPERHVVIDRPFVQRRLEDVVKDEDLSRYIL
;
A
#
# COMPACT_ATOMS: atom_id res chain seq x y z
N GLU A 1 -3.56 44.34 4.13
CA GLU A 1 -4.59 43.36 3.76
C GLU A 1 -4.00 41.96 3.88
N LYS A 2 -4.54 41.12 4.76
CA LYS A 2 -4.11 39.72 4.88
C LYS A 2 -4.67 38.98 3.67
N GLY A 3 -3.80 38.56 2.76
CA GLY A 3 -4.20 37.81 1.57
C GLY A 3 -5.00 36.57 1.94
N VAL A 4 -6.13 36.38 1.26
CA VAL A 4 -6.96 35.17 1.32
C VAL A 4 -6.15 34.04 0.71
N GLY A 5 -5.43 33.30 1.55
CA GLY A 5 -4.63 32.14 1.17
C GLY A 5 -5.41 30.81 1.19
N PRO A 6 -4.83 29.72 0.67
CA PRO A 6 -5.43 28.39 0.62
C PRO A 6 -5.82 27.79 1.99
N ASP A 7 -5.36 28.38 3.10
CA ASP A 7 -5.67 27.93 4.45
C ASP A 7 -7.15 28.10 4.83
N VAL A 8 -7.84 29.11 4.31
CA VAL A 8 -9.30 29.30 4.56
C VAL A 8 -10.09 28.10 4.00
N SER A 9 -9.64 27.54 2.88
CA SER A 9 -10.28 26.37 2.28
C SER A 9 -9.99 25.08 3.04
N ARG A 10 -8.83 24.96 3.71
CA ARG A 10 -8.44 23.76 4.47
C ARG A 10 -9.18 23.67 5.81
N GLU A 11 -9.35 24.80 6.49
CA GLU A 11 -10.17 24.86 7.70
C GLU A 11 -11.66 24.67 7.39
N GLY A 12 -12.14 25.16 6.23
CA GLY A 12 -13.52 24.94 5.79
C GLY A 12 -13.91 23.46 5.75
N VAL A 13 -13.05 22.62 5.16
CA VAL A 13 -13.29 21.16 5.11
C VAL A 13 -13.38 20.55 6.52
N GLN A 14 -12.54 20.99 7.46
CA GLN A 14 -12.60 20.49 8.84
C GLN A 14 -13.92 20.89 9.53
N ARG A 15 -14.38 22.13 9.31
CA ARG A 15 -15.66 22.62 9.84
C ARG A 15 -16.84 21.88 9.23
N ASP A 16 -16.77 21.52 7.96
CA ASP A 16 -17.83 20.76 7.28
C ASP A 16 -17.90 19.31 7.75
N ILE A 17 -16.76 18.70 8.09
CA ILE A 17 -16.70 17.34 8.64
C ILE A 17 -17.13 17.29 10.11
N LEU A 18 -16.92 18.37 10.86
CA LEU A 18 -17.15 18.40 12.31
C LEU A 18 -18.54 17.90 12.73
N PRO A 19 -19.68 18.35 12.16
CA PRO A 19 -21.01 17.85 12.53
C PRO A 19 -21.20 16.34 12.35
N ILE A 20 -20.47 15.74 11.40
CA ILE A 20 -20.51 14.30 11.16
C ILE A 20 -19.83 13.57 12.31
N VAL A 21 -18.69 14.08 12.78
CA VAL A 21 -17.90 13.50 13.87
C VAL A 21 -18.52 13.79 15.25
N GLU A 22 -19.18 14.94 15.43
CA GLU A 22 -19.84 15.31 16.69
C GLU A 22 -21.16 14.58 16.93
N GLY A 23 -21.80 14.11 15.87
CA GLY A 23 -23.13 13.52 15.91
C GLY A 23 -24.15 14.40 15.18
N SER A 24 -24.63 13.92 14.04
CA SER A 24 -25.70 14.56 13.27
C SER A 24 -26.64 13.51 12.68
N THR A 25 -27.83 13.97 12.26
CA THR A 25 -28.78 13.13 11.53
C THR A 25 -28.68 13.41 10.04
N ILE A 26 -28.26 12.40 9.27
CA ILE A 26 -28.09 12.47 7.81
C ILE A 26 -29.24 11.71 7.15
N THR A 27 -29.98 12.38 6.27
CA THR A 27 -31.03 11.74 5.45
C THR A 27 -30.40 11.01 4.27
N THR A 28 -30.66 9.71 4.17
CA THR A 28 -30.21 8.87 3.05
C THR A 28 -31.43 8.31 2.30
N LYS A 29 -31.20 7.69 1.13
CA LYS A 29 -32.25 6.99 0.38
C LYS A 29 -32.88 5.80 1.13
N TYR A 30 -32.25 5.34 2.22
CA TYR A 30 -32.73 4.22 3.04
C TYR A 30 -33.35 4.68 4.37
N GLY A 31 -33.51 6.00 4.57
CA GLY A 31 -33.96 6.59 5.82
C GLY A 31 -32.87 7.44 6.49
N THR A 32 -33.14 7.85 7.72
CA THR A 32 -32.25 8.71 8.50
C THR A 32 -31.20 7.91 9.25
N VAL A 33 -29.95 8.38 9.21
CA VAL A 33 -28.81 7.79 9.91
C VAL A 33 -28.29 8.79 10.94
N LYS A 34 -28.06 8.34 12.17
CA LYS A 34 -27.43 9.14 13.23
C LYS A 34 -25.94 8.77 13.33
N THR A 35 -25.06 9.77 13.41
CA THR A 35 -23.60 9.54 13.40
C THR A 35 -22.96 9.46 14.79
N ASP A 36 -23.75 9.65 15.87
CA ASP A 36 -23.31 9.75 17.27
C ASP A 36 -22.39 8.61 17.76
N HIS A 37 -22.52 7.43 17.16
CA HIS A 37 -21.79 6.21 17.55
C HIS A 37 -20.98 5.59 16.41
N ILE A 38 -20.75 6.34 15.34
CA ILE A 38 -19.86 5.90 14.26
C ILE A 38 -18.41 6.04 14.75
N LEU A 39 -17.61 4.98 14.56
CA LEU A 39 -16.17 5.04 14.79
C LEU A 39 -15.50 5.77 13.63
N PHE A 40 -14.78 6.84 13.93
CA PHE A 40 -13.97 7.57 12.95
C PHE A 40 -12.49 7.23 13.13
N ILE A 41 -11.82 6.95 12.01
CA ILE A 41 -10.37 6.76 11.95
C ILE A 41 -9.84 7.76 10.93
N ALA A 42 -9.05 8.72 11.39
CA ALA A 42 -8.32 9.65 10.53
C ALA A 42 -6.86 9.21 10.44
N ALA A 43 -6.29 9.24 9.24
CA ALA A 43 -4.90 8.90 8.98
C ALA A 43 -4.24 10.02 8.17
N GLY A 44 -2.95 10.24 8.39
CA GLY A 44 -2.17 11.24 7.68
C GLY A 44 -0.68 11.05 7.94
N ALA A 45 0.15 11.49 6.99
CA ALA A 45 1.60 11.42 7.12
C ALA A 45 2.18 12.52 8.04
N PHE A 46 1.44 13.63 8.22
CA PHE A 46 1.79 14.75 9.10
C PHE A 46 3.23 15.28 8.93
N HIS A 47 3.80 15.19 7.71
CA HIS A 47 5.16 15.69 7.42
C HIS A 47 5.25 17.22 7.39
N VAL A 48 4.17 17.88 6.94
CA VAL A 48 4.11 19.35 6.77
C VAL A 48 3.20 20.04 7.78
N ALA A 49 2.34 19.29 8.46
CA ALA A 49 1.38 19.78 9.44
C ALA A 49 1.33 18.79 10.60
N LYS A 50 1.05 19.27 11.80
CA LYS A 50 0.93 18.47 13.02
C LYS A 50 -0.54 18.28 13.38
N PRO A 51 -0.90 17.24 14.15
CA PRO A 51 -2.25 17.10 14.69
C PRO A 51 -2.72 18.32 15.51
N ALA A 52 -1.79 19.09 16.07
CA ALA A 52 -2.08 20.33 16.80
C ALA A 52 -2.56 21.48 15.88
N ASP A 53 -2.36 21.38 14.57
CA ASP A 53 -2.78 22.37 13.58
C ASP A 53 -4.25 22.15 13.13
N LEU A 54 -4.91 21.09 13.60
CA LEU A 54 -6.34 20.87 13.41
C LEU A 54 -7.15 21.87 14.26
N ILE A 55 -8.38 22.17 13.87
CA ILE A 55 -9.26 23.02 14.69
C ILE A 55 -9.49 22.39 16.07
N PRO A 56 -9.56 23.18 17.17
CA PRO A 56 -9.65 22.66 18.54
C PRO A 56 -10.79 21.66 18.75
N GLU A 57 -11.93 21.89 18.11
CA GLU A 57 -13.12 21.04 18.17
C GLU A 57 -12.81 19.64 17.62
N LEU A 58 -12.12 19.57 16.48
CA LEU A 58 -11.77 18.30 15.84
C LEU A 58 -10.69 17.56 16.63
N GLN A 59 -9.73 18.28 17.23
CA GLN A 59 -8.76 17.66 18.14
C GLN A 59 -9.42 16.95 19.32
N GLY A 60 -10.48 17.54 19.89
CA GLY A 60 -11.25 16.94 20.97
C GLY A 60 -11.99 15.67 20.58
N ARG A 61 -12.28 15.48 19.29
CA ARG A 61 -12.97 14.30 18.75
C ARG A 61 -12.04 13.15 18.33
N PHE A 62 -10.72 13.38 18.31
CA PHE A 62 -9.71 12.35 18.11
C PHE A 62 -8.81 12.18 19.35
N PRO A 63 -9.37 11.65 20.47
CA PRO A 63 -8.63 11.51 21.74
C PRO A 63 -7.57 10.42 21.69
N ILE A 64 -7.77 9.36 20.89
CA ILE A 64 -6.81 8.28 20.71
C ILE A 64 -5.87 8.66 19.58
N ARG A 65 -4.57 8.66 19.87
CA ARG A 65 -3.51 8.93 18.90
C ARG A 65 -2.52 7.78 18.92
N VAL A 66 -2.19 7.28 17.74
CA VAL A 66 -1.21 6.22 17.54
C VAL A 66 -0.33 6.62 16.36
N GLU A 67 0.95 6.32 16.48
CA GLU A 67 1.94 6.52 15.42
C GLU A 67 2.35 5.14 14.90
N LEU A 68 2.45 5.02 13.59
CA LEU A 68 2.87 3.78 12.93
C LEU A 68 4.32 3.93 12.48
N GLU A 69 5.12 2.91 12.76
CA GLU A 69 6.52 2.86 12.35
C GLU A 69 6.65 2.54 10.85
N PRO A 70 7.68 3.06 10.18
CA PRO A 70 7.99 2.67 8.80
C PRO A 70 8.34 1.18 8.73
N LEU A 71 8.03 0.56 7.60
CA LEU A 71 8.30 -0.86 7.37
C LEU A 71 9.78 -1.08 7.05
N SER A 72 10.38 -2.08 7.70
CA SER A 72 11.72 -2.59 7.37
C SER A 72 11.67 -3.62 6.24
N GLY A 73 12.82 -3.96 5.66
CA GLY A 73 12.91 -5.06 4.68
C GLY A 73 12.42 -6.40 5.25
N ASP A 74 12.67 -6.66 6.52
CA ASP A 74 12.18 -7.86 7.20
C ASP A 74 10.64 -7.85 7.31
N ASP A 75 10.03 -6.68 7.57
CA ASP A 75 8.57 -6.55 7.56
C ASP A 75 8.00 -6.81 6.18
N LEU A 76 8.68 -6.40 5.11
CA LEU A 76 8.25 -6.70 3.73
C LEU A 76 8.28 -8.21 3.44
N VAL A 77 9.28 -8.94 3.93
CA VAL A 77 9.32 -10.42 3.84
C VAL A 77 8.12 -11.05 4.56
N ARG A 78 7.81 -10.56 5.76
CA ARG A 78 6.66 -11.02 6.54
C ARG A 78 5.35 -10.73 5.83
N ILE A 79 5.18 -9.53 5.25
CA ILE A 79 4.01 -9.14 4.47
C ILE A 79 3.78 -10.07 3.26
N LEU A 80 4.86 -10.54 2.62
CA LEU A 80 4.77 -11.47 1.49
C LEU A 80 4.33 -12.89 1.89
N THR A 81 4.45 -13.28 3.16
CA THR A 81 4.35 -14.71 3.58
C THR A 81 3.34 -15.00 4.69
N GLU A 82 3.24 -14.13 5.70
CA GLU A 82 2.45 -14.35 6.91
C GLU A 82 0.96 -14.00 6.76
N PRO A 83 0.56 -12.87 6.15
CA PRO A 83 -0.85 -12.53 5.99
C PRO A 83 -1.62 -13.65 5.28
N LYS A 84 -2.87 -13.87 5.73
CA LYS A 84 -3.71 -14.97 5.22
C LYS A 84 -3.81 -14.98 3.69
N ASN A 85 -3.94 -13.80 3.10
CA ASN A 85 -4.00 -13.55 1.66
C ASN A 85 -2.78 -12.73 1.23
N SER A 86 -1.57 -13.16 1.57
CA SER A 86 -0.34 -12.49 1.10
C SER A 86 -0.21 -12.56 -0.43
N LEU A 87 0.57 -11.65 -1.02
CA LEU A 87 0.77 -11.59 -2.48
C LEU A 87 1.24 -12.92 -3.06
N ILE A 88 2.19 -13.58 -2.41
CA ILE A 88 2.68 -14.90 -2.86
C ILE A 88 1.55 -15.92 -2.90
N ARG A 89 0.71 -15.98 -1.87
CA ARG A 89 -0.43 -16.92 -1.82
C ARG A 89 -1.45 -16.61 -2.90
N GLN A 90 -1.74 -15.32 -3.12
CA GLN A 90 -2.65 -14.88 -4.18
C GLN A 90 -2.14 -15.30 -5.55
N TYR A 91 -0.89 -14.97 -5.91
CA TYR A 91 -0.32 -15.33 -7.21
C TYR A 91 -0.15 -16.83 -7.41
N THR A 92 0.25 -17.55 -6.36
CA THR A 92 0.34 -19.02 -6.43
C THR A 92 -1.02 -19.63 -6.75
N ALA A 93 -2.08 -19.17 -6.07
CA ALA A 93 -3.44 -19.64 -6.31
C ALA A 93 -3.98 -19.24 -7.70
N LEU A 94 -3.67 -18.02 -8.17
CA LEU A 94 -4.05 -17.55 -9.51
C LEU A 94 -3.38 -18.38 -10.61
N LEU A 95 -2.09 -18.69 -10.48
CA LEU A 95 -1.37 -19.46 -11.48
C LEU A 95 -1.77 -20.95 -11.44
N GLU A 96 -2.17 -21.45 -10.27
CA GLU A 96 -2.71 -22.79 -10.13
C GLU A 96 -4.01 -22.98 -10.91
N THR A 97 -4.81 -21.92 -11.16
CA THR A 97 -6.01 -22.05 -12.02
C THR A 97 -5.68 -22.36 -13.46
N GLU A 98 -4.48 -21.97 -13.92
CA GLU A 98 -3.93 -22.31 -15.24
C GLU A 98 -3.16 -23.65 -15.22
N GLY A 99 -3.22 -24.39 -14.10
CA GLY A 99 -2.50 -25.64 -13.89
C GLY A 99 -1.00 -25.46 -13.66
N LEU A 100 -0.54 -24.24 -13.35
CA LEU A 100 0.87 -23.94 -13.09
C LEU A 100 1.12 -23.85 -11.58
N LYS A 101 1.85 -24.81 -11.03
CA LYS A 101 2.26 -24.79 -9.62
C LYS A 101 3.53 -23.97 -9.46
N VAL A 102 3.48 -22.92 -8.63
CA VAL A 102 4.64 -22.07 -8.36
C VAL A 102 5.12 -22.24 -6.92
N GLU A 103 6.43 -22.37 -6.75
CA GLU A 103 7.09 -22.45 -5.45
C GLU A 103 8.07 -21.28 -5.29
N PHE A 104 7.81 -20.40 -4.32
CA PHE A 104 8.74 -19.33 -3.96
C PHE A 104 9.71 -19.82 -2.88
N ARG A 105 11.00 -19.79 -3.18
CA ARG A 105 12.03 -20.06 -2.16
C ARG A 105 12.29 -18.84 -1.29
N ASN A 106 12.73 -19.08 -0.06
CA ASN A 106 12.99 -18.02 0.92
C ASN A 106 13.99 -16.97 0.42
N ASP A 107 14.98 -17.37 -0.40
CA ASP A 107 15.95 -16.46 -1.00
C ASP A 107 15.33 -15.54 -2.05
N ALA A 108 14.34 -16.00 -2.81
CA ALA A 108 13.57 -15.18 -3.73
C ALA A 108 12.72 -14.14 -2.99
N ILE A 109 12.05 -14.56 -1.91
CA ILE A 109 11.20 -13.68 -1.09
C ILE A 109 12.04 -12.57 -0.46
N ALA A 110 13.21 -12.92 0.08
CA ALA A 110 14.17 -11.97 0.60
C ALA A 110 14.67 -11.00 -0.48
N GLU A 111 14.93 -11.49 -1.70
CA GLU A 111 15.36 -10.64 -2.82
C GLU A 111 14.27 -9.66 -3.25
N ILE A 112 13.01 -10.10 -3.36
CA ILE A 112 11.85 -9.25 -3.68
C ILE A 112 11.70 -8.13 -2.65
N ALA A 113 11.74 -8.49 -1.37
CA ALA A 113 11.66 -7.52 -0.27
C ALA A 113 12.84 -6.54 -0.28
N HIS A 114 14.05 -7.02 -0.53
CA HIS A 114 15.25 -6.18 -0.62
C HIS A 114 15.15 -5.17 -1.76
N ILE A 115 14.75 -5.62 -2.96
CA ILE A 115 14.60 -4.72 -4.11
C ILE A 115 13.50 -3.69 -3.84
N ALA A 116 12.38 -4.09 -3.22
CA ALA A 116 11.33 -3.16 -2.83
C ALA A 116 11.82 -2.06 -1.89
N GLN A 117 12.66 -2.41 -0.91
CA GLN A 117 13.28 -1.45 -0.02
C GLN A 117 14.23 -0.51 -0.78
N VAL A 118 15.12 -1.05 -1.62
CA VAL A 118 16.07 -0.25 -2.42
C VAL A 118 15.35 0.76 -3.32
N VAL A 119 14.26 0.36 -3.99
CA VAL A 119 13.49 1.26 -4.86
C VAL A 119 12.78 2.33 -4.05
N ASN A 120 12.22 1.99 -2.88
CA ASN A 120 11.62 2.97 -1.98
C ASN A 120 12.65 3.98 -1.46
N ASP A 121 13.89 3.56 -1.20
CA ASP A 121 14.96 4.43 -0.71
C ASP A 121 15.51 5.36 -1.81
N ARG A 122 15.53 4.91 -3.07
CA ARG A 122 16.05 5.70 -4.22
C ARG A 122 15.01 6.62 -4.85
N THR A 123 13.73 6.28 -4.72
CA THR A 123 12.63 7.00 -5.39
C THR A 123 11.62 7.55 -4.37
N GLU A 124 10.33 7.47 -4.67
CA GLU A 124 9.28 7.82 -3.73
C GLU A 124 8.96 6.60 -2.84
N ASN A 125 9.08 6.76 -1.53
CA ASN A 125 8.74 5.68 -0.61
C ASN A 125 7.22 5.53 -0.51
N ILE A 126 6.67 4.56 -1.24
CA ILE A 126 5.25 4.18 -1.23
C ILE A 126 4.96 3.02 -0.26
N GLY A 127 5.94 2.65 0.58
CA GLY A 127 5.87 1.58 1.56
C GLY A 127 5.64 0.20 0.93
N ALA A 128 4.81 -0.62 1.57
CA ALA A 128 4.50 -1.98 1.11
C ALA A 128 3.82 -2.05 -0.27
N ARG A 129 3.25 -0.95 -0.77
CA ARG A 129 2.62 -0.93 -2.10
C ARG A 129 3.60 -1.28 -3.21
N ARG A 130 4.89 -0.99 -3.02
CA ARG A 130 5.99 -1.34 -3.93
C ARG A 130 6.07 -2.85 -4.22
N LEU A 131 5.63 -3.69 -3.27
CA LEU A 131 5.63 -5.14 -3.46
C LEU A 131 4.68 -5.58 -4.59
N HIS A 132 3.61 -4.83 -4.87
CA HIS A 132 2.67 -5.17 -5.94
C HIS A 132 3.32 -5.08 -7.31
N THR A 133 3.91 -3.92 -7.64
CA THR A 133 4.53 -3.68 -8.95
C THR A 133 5.74 -4.58 -9.18
N ILE A 134 6.52 -4.85 -8.13
CA ILE A 134 7.64 -5.80 -8.22
C ILE A 134 7.13 -7.23 -8.46
N MET A 135 6.11 -7.68 -7.73
CA MET A 135 5.55 -9.03 -7.93
C MET A 135 4.96 -9.19 -9.33
N GLU A 136 4.22 -8.20 -9.83
CA GLU A 136 3.71 -8.19 -11.21
C GLU A 136 4.87 -8.31 -12.20
N ARG A 137 5.92 -7.51 -12.05
CA ARG A 137 7.06 -7.55 -12.96
C ARG A 137 7.82 -8.88 -12.93
N VAL A 138 7.99 -9.48 -11.74
CA VAL A 138 8.64 -10.80 -11.58
C VAL A 138 7.83 -11.89 -12.28
N LEU A 139 6.50 -11.83 -12.19
CA LEU A 139 5.61 -12.88 -12.69
C LEU A 139 5.08 -12.64 -14.10
N ASP A 140 5.29 -11.46 -14.69
CA ASP A 140 4.71 -11.01 -15.96
C ASP A 140 4.75 -12.09 -17.08
N GLU A 141 5.93 -12.49 -17.53
CA GLU A 141 6.02 -13.51 -18.60
C GLU A 141 5.49 -14.88 -18.17
N LEU A 142 5.60 -15.22 -16.88
CA LEU A 142 5.13 -16.50 -16.35
C LEU A 142 3.60 -16.54 -16.32
N SER A 143 2.96 -15.42 -16.00
CA SER A 143 1.52 -15.24 -16.08
C SER A 143 1.04 -15.24 -17.52
N PHE A 144 1.79 -14.64 -18.45
CA PHE A 144 1.45 -14.61 -19.87
C PHE A 144 1.52 -16.01 -20.52
N SER A 145 2.55 -16.79 -20.17
CA SER A 145 2.80 -18.11 -20.75
C SER A 145 2.20 -19.27 -19.94
N ALA A 146 1.45 -19.00 -18.86
CA ALA A 146 0.98 -20.02 -17.92
C ALA A 146 0.15 -21.14 -18.59
N ALA A 147 -0.74 -20.78 -19.52
CA ALA A 147 -1.59 -21.74 -20.21
C ALA A 147 -0.77 -22.72 -21.10
N ASP A 148 0.23 -22.17 -21.79
CA ASP A 148 1.08 -22.87 -22.76
C ASP A 148 2.36 -23.45 -22.13
N ALA A 149 2.55 -23.30 -20.81
CA ALA A 149 3.75 -23.70 -20.12
C ALA A 149 3.99 -25.22 -20.28
N PRO A 150 5.14 -25.64 -20.86
CA PRO A 150 5.45 -27.06 -21.00
C PRO A 150 5.71 -27.71 -19.64
N GLU A 151 6.25 -26.94 -18.70
CA GLU A 151 6.51 -27.36 -17.32
C GLU A 151 5.41 -26.81 -16.40
N ARG A 152 4.75 -27.72 -15.68
CA ARG A 152 3.62 -27.38 -14.78
C ARG A 152 4.07 -27.06 -13.36
N HIS A 153 5.37 -27.00 -13.10
CA HIS A 153 5.96 -26.65 -11.82
C HIS A 153 7.12 -25.68 -12.02
N VAL A 154 7.04 -24.49 -11.43
CA VAL A 154 8.10 -23.47 -11.52
C VAL A 154 8.59 -23.09 -10.14
N VAL A 155 9.90 -23.17 -9.95
CA VAL A 155 10.56 -22.73 -8.73
C VAL A 155 11.12 -21.33 -8.95
N ILE A 156 10.69 -20.38 -8.12
CA ILE A 156 11.19 -19.01 -8.11
C ILE A 156 12.25 -18.90 -7.02
N ASP A 157 13.50 -18.73 -7.46
CA ASP A 157 14.68 -18.53 -6.63
C ASP A 157 15.24 -17.10 -6.80
N ARG A 158 16.28 -16.74 -6.04
CA ARG A 158 16.91 -15.42 -6.14
C ARG A 158 17.38 -15.09 -7.57
N PRO A 159 18.11 -15.97 -8.29
CA PRO A 159 18.49 -15.72 -9.67
C PRO A 159 17.31 -15.43 -10.61
N PHE A 160 16.16 -16.10 -10.43
CA PHE A 160 14.96 -15.81 -11.20
C PHE A 160 14.50 -14.36 -10.98
N VAL A 161 14.36 -13.95 -9.72
CA VAL A 161 13.95 -12.58 -9.35
C VAL A 161 14.91 -11.53 -9.94
N GLN A 162 16.22 -11.76 -9.78
CA GLN A 162 17.25 -10.83 -10.27
C GLN A 162 17.19 -10.65 -11.78
N ARG A 163 17.05 -11.74 -12.55
CA ARG A 163 16.93 -11.65 -14.01
C ARG A 163 15.71 -10.86 -14.45
N ARG A 164 14.58 -10.97 -13.74
CA ARG A 164 13.34 -10.25 -14.10
C ARG A 164 13.36 -8.77 -13.75
N LEU A 165 14.21 -8.37 -12.82
CA LEU A 165 14.28 -7.00 -12.30
C LEU A 165 15.59 -6.27 -12.68
N GLU A 166 16.49 -6.92 -13.41
CA GLU A 166 17.83 -6.41 -13.72
C GLU A 166 17.81 -5.03 -14.39
N ASP A 167 16.94 -4.86 -15.39
CA ASP A 167 16.82 -3.61 -16.15
C ASP A 167 16.19 -2.49 -15.32
N VAL A 168 15.34 -2.86 -14.37
CA VAL A 168 14.53 -1.91 -13.61
C VAL A 168 15.32 -1.32 -12.44
N VAL A 169 16.10 -2.15 -11.75
CA VAL A 169 16.90 -1.71 -10.59
C VAL A 169 18.10 -0.85 -10.99
N LYS A 170 18.59 -0.98 -12.23
CA LYS A 170 19.74 -0.23 -12.74
C LYS A 170 19.37 1.17 -13.26
N ASP A 171 18.11 1.40 -13.59
CA ASP A 171 17.64 2.65 -14.18
C ASP A 171 16.57 3.30 -13.29
N GLU A 172 16.93 4.43 -12.67
CA GLU A 172 16.03 5.19 -11.78
C GLU A 172 14.84 5.77 -12.54
N ASP A 173 15.02 6.16 -13.80
CA ASP A 173 13.91 6.67 -14.63
C ASP A 173 12.96 5.52 -14.95
N LEU A 174 13.48 4.36 -15.37
CA LEU A 174 12.67 3.18 -15.64
C LEU A 174 11.92 2.71 -14.39
N SER A 175 12.58 2.72 -13.23
CA SER A 175 11.96 2.43 -11.93
C SER A 175 10.77 3.34 -11.63
N ARG A 176 10.82 4.64 -11.95
CA ARG A 176 9.71 5.58 -11.71
C ARG A 176 8.48 5.32 -12.59
N TYR A 177 8.67 4.73 -13.77
CA TYR A 177 7.58 4.46 -14.71
C TYR A 177 7.03 3.04 -14.58
N ILE A 178 7.86 2.07 -14.21
CA ILE A 178 7.50 0.64 -14.19
C ILE A 178 7.19 0.15 -12.78
N LEU A 179 7.84 0.68 -11.73
CA LEU A 179 7.67 0.21 -10.35
C LEU A 179 6.99 1.24 -9.45
#